data_AF-A0A3D4JPK7-F1
#
_entry.id   AF-A0A3D4JPK7-F1
#
_cell.length_a   1.000
_cell.length_b   1.000
_cell.length_c   1.000
_cell.angle_alpha   90.00
_cell.angle_beta   90.00
_cell.angle_gamma   90.00
#
_symmetry.space_group_name_H-M   'P 1'
#
loop_
_entity.id
_entity.type
_entity.pdbx_description
1 polymer ?
#
loop_
_entity_poly.entity_id
_entity_poly.type
_entity_poly.pdbx_seq_one_letter_code
_entity_poly.pdbx_strand_id
1 'polypeptide(L)'
;MAEKLYFIKTNPVAAKINLYNKLCREEETALQFLKKDQKTSLELIKKKVLENAESLGKEEVEDIFNWFASKYSSDPEEMKTQLFVHGLDIFYEITDSLQVENF
;
A
#
# COMPACT_ATOMS: atom_id res chain seq x y z
N MET A 1 -19.10 1.83 -11.18
CA MET A 1 -17.85 1.02 -11.18
C MET A 1 -17.09 1.49 -9.94
N ALA A 2 -16.90 0.65 -8.93
CA ALA A 2 -16.36 1.10 -7.64
C ALA A 2 -14.89 1.52 -7.79
N GLU A 3 -14.52 2.68 -7.22
CA GLU A 3 -13.14 3.16 -7.21
C GLU A 3 -12.39 2.51 -6.03
N LYS A 4 -11.11 2.15 -6.23
CA LYS A 4 -10.28 1.59 -5.16
C LYS A 4 -9.61 2.72 -4.39
N LEU A 5 -9.79 2.72 -3.09
CA LEU A 5 -9.11 3.60 -2.15
C LEU A 5 -8.11 2.81 -1.31
N TYR A 6 -6.94 3.39 -1.09
CA TYR A 6 -5.86 2.78 -0.33
C TYR A 6 -5.64 3.58 0.94
N PHE A 7 -5.61 2.90 2.07
CA PHE A 7 -5.40 3.53 3.36
C PHE A 7 -4.37 2.75 4.18
N ILE A 8 -3.69 3.49 5.06
CA ILE A 8 -2.82 2.90 6.07
C ILE A 8 -3.65 2.76 7.33
N LYS A 9 -3.81 1.52 7.78
CA LYS A 9 -4.52 1.24 9.02
C LYS A 9 -3.66 1.66 10.21
N THR A 10 -4.25 2.32 11.19
CA THR A 10 -3.57 2.79 12.41
C THR A 10 -3.14 1.61 13.29
N ASN A 11 -1.91 1.14 13.07
CA ASN A 11 -0.89 0.61 13.98
C ASN A 11 -1.25 -0.45 15.06
N PRO A 12 -1.20 -1.76 14.72
CA PRO A 12 -0.39 -2.69 15.50
C PRO A 12 1.09 -2.44 15.13
N VAL A 13 1.93 -2.12 16.11
CA VAL A 13 3.39 -1.87 15.95
C VAL A 13 4.08 -2.90 15.03
N ALA A 14 3.60 -4.14 15.03
CA ALA A 14 4.03 -5.21 14.15
C ALA A 14 3.89 -4.89 12.66
N ALA A 15 2.77 -4.32 12.20
CA ALA A 15 2.54 -4.05 10.77
C ALA A 15 3.52 -3.02 10.21
N LYS A 16 3.78 -1.97 10.99
CA LYS A 16 4.79 -0.95 10.69
C LYS A 16 6.19 -1.55 10.58
N ILE A 17 6.56 -2.38 11.55
CA ILE A 17 7.87 -3.07 11.55
C ILE A 17 7.96 -4.02 10.35
N ASN A 18 6.90 -4.75 10.03
CA ASN A 18 6.86 -5.66 8.89
C ASN A 18 7.09 -4.90 7.57
N LEU A 19 6.37 -3.78 7.35
CA LEU A 19 6.52 -2.97 6.15
C LEU A 19 7.95 -2.44 6.02
N TYR A 20 8.49 -1.87 7.09
CA TYR A 20 9.88 -1.40 7.09
C TYR A 20 10.87 -2.53 6.77
N ASN A 21 10.76 -3.66 7.45
CA ASN A 21 11.64 -4.81 7.24
C ASN A 21 11.56 -5.35 5.82
N LYS A 22 10.35 -5.41 5.25
CA LYS A 22 10.17 -5.84 3.86
C LYS A 22 10.80 -4.86 2.87
N LEU A 23 10.61 -3.56 3.07
CA LEU A 23 11.25 -2.50 2.25
C LEU A 23 12.78 -2.59 2.30
N CYS A 24 13.36 -2.92 3.47
CA CYS A 24 14.80 -3.13 3.61
C CYS A 24 15.29 -4.42 2.94
N ARG A 25 14.55 -5.54 3.10
CA ARG A 25 14.96 -6.84 2.56
C ARG A 25 14.84 -6.92 1.04
N GLU A 26 13.84 -6.24 0.49
CA GLU A 26 13.43 -6.36 -0.91
C GLU A 26 13.58 -5.03 -1.66
N GLU A 27 14.53 -4.20 -1.19
CA GLU A 27 14.82 -2.85 -1.67
C GLU A 27 14.95 -2.77 -3.19
N GLU A 28 15.76 -3.64 -3.81
CA GLU A 28 15.98 -3.63 -5.26
C GLU A 28 14.67 -3.77 -6.05
N THR A 29 13.75 -4.62 -5.57
CA THR A 29 12.45 -4.81 -6.21
C THR A 29 11.49 -3.67 -5.93
N ALA A 30 11.57 -3.05 -4.75
CA ALA A 30 10.73 -1.90 -4.40
C ALA A 30 11.13 -0.65 -5.19
N LEU A 31 12.44 -0.42 -5.40
CA LEU A 31 12.98 0.72 -6.15
C LEU A 31 12.41 0.80 -7.57
N GLN A 32 12.13 -0.34 -8.22
CA GLN A 32 11.59 -0.41 -9.57
C GLN A 32 10.21 0.26 -9.73
N PHE A 33 9.48 0.41 -8.63
CA PHE A 33 8.14 1.01 -8.62
C PHE A 33 8.15 2.50 -8.29
N LEU A 34 9.28 3.04 -7.82
CA LEU A 34 9.42 4.45 -7.49
C LEU A 34 9.80 5.24 -8.76
N LYS A 35 9.09 6.34 -9.02
CA LYS A 35 9.20 7.06 -10.31
C LYS A 35 10.38 8.03 -10.39
N LYS A 36 10.79 8.66 -9.28
CA LYS A 36 11.86 9.67 -9.23
C LYS A 36 12.77 9.47 -8.03
N ASP A 37 14.06 9.75 -8.22
CA ASP A 37 15.09 9.70 -7.17
C ASP A 37 14.95 8.47 -6.28
N GLN A 38 14.83 7.29 -6.90
CA GLN A 38 14.29 6.06 -6.30
C GLN A 38 14.90 5.75 -4.93
N LYS A 39 16.21 5.90 -4.77
CA LYS A 39 16.90 5.67 -3.50
C LYS A 39 16.48 6.68 -2.43
N THR A 40 16.47 7.97 -2.75
CA THR A 40 16.04 9.02 -1.82
C THR A 40 14.58 8.84 -1.44
N SER A 41 13.73 8.53 -2.43
CA SER A 41 12.30 8.25 -2.22
C SER A 41 12.09 7.04 -1.32
N LEU A 42 12.85 5.95 -1.52
CA LEU A 42 12.76 4.77 -0.68
C LEU A 42 13.20 5.05 0.76
N GLU A 43 14.31 5.76 0.96
CA GLU A 43 14.77 6.14 2.30
C GLU A 43 13.77 7.05 3.01
N LEU A 44 13.13 7.97 2.28
CA LEU A 44 12.05 8.81 2.81
C LEU A 44 10.84 7.96 3.23
N ILE A 45 10.40 7.02 2.39
CA ILE A 45 9.31 6.09 2.69
C ILE A 45 9.65 5.26 3.92
N LYS A 46 10.84 4.66 3.99
CA LYS A 46 11.33 3.88 5.15
C LYS A 46 11.27 4.71 6.43
N LYS A 47 11.74 5.96 6.38
CA LYS A 47 11.67 6.90 7.51
C LYS A 47 10.23 7.18 7.93
N LYS A 48 9.35 7.51 6.96
CA LYS A 48 7.93 7.76 7.22
C LYS A 48 7.26 6.55 7.87
N VAL A 49 7.47 5.34 7.32
CA VAL A 49 6.96 4.10 7.91
C VAL A 49 7.43 3.96 9.37
N LEU A 50 8.73 4.17 9.65
CA LEU A 50 9.30 4.08 11.00
C LEU A 50 8.89 5.17 11.99
N GLU A 51 8.50 6.35 11.52
CA GLU A 51 8.05 7.44 12.39
C GLU A 51 6.53 7.39 12.50
N ASN A 52 5.85 7.67 11.39
CA ASN A 52 4.41 7.65 11.26
C ASN A 52 4.00 7.24 9.84
N ALA A 53 3.54 5.99 9.67
CA ALA A 53 3.13 5.48 8.38
C ALA A 53 2.00 6.29 7.74
N GLU A 54 1.10 6.92 8.52
CA GLU A 54 0.03 7.78 8.01
C GLU A 54 0.54 9.05 7.29
N SER A 55 1.83 9.37 7.44
CA SER A 55 2.47 10.47 6.70
C SER A 55 2.86 10.12 5.26
N LEU A 56 2.66 8.87 4.84
CA LEU A 56 2.83 8.48 3.44
C LEU A 56 1.77 9.18 2.57
N GLY A 57 2.24 9.81 1.51
CA GLY A 57 1.38 10.45 0.51
C GLY A 57 0.73 9.41 -0.41
N LYS A 58 -0.30 9.86 -1.14
CA LYS A 58 -1.05 9.02 -2.09
C LYS A 58 -0.13 8.29 -3.08
N GLU A 59 0.81 9.00 -3.71
CA GLU A 59 1.74 8.40 -4.69
C GLU A 59 2.64 7.34 -4.06
N GLU A 60 3.12 7.56 -2.83
CA GLU A 60 3.96 6.59 -2.11
C GLU A 60 3.18 5.32 -1.77
N VAL A 61 1.92 5.47 -1.36
CA VAL A 61 1.02 4.34 -1.10
C VAL A 61 0.70 3.58 -2.39
N GLU A 62 0.46 4.28 -3.50
CA GLU A 62 0.23 3.67 -4.81
C GLU A 62 1.46 2.90 -5.30
N ASP A 63 2.67 3.46 -5.16
CA ASP A 63 3.91 2.79 -5.55
C ASP A 63 4.14 1.52 -4.73
N ILE A 64 3.93 1.57 -3.40
CA ILE A 64 3.99 0.39 -2.53
C ILE A 64 2.93 -0.64 -2.93
N PHE A 65 1.70 -0.21 -3.21
CA PHE A 65 0.64 -1.12 -3.65
C PHE A 65 0.98 -1.82 -4.97
N ASN A 66 1.45 -1.06 -5.96
CA ASN A 66 1.85 -1.61 -7.26
C ASN A 66 2.99 -2.61 -7.13
N TRP A 67 3.94 -2.34 -6.22
CA TRP A 67 4.99 -3.28 -5.87
C TRP A 67 4.43 -4.58 -5.30
N PHE A 68 3.50 -4.54 -4.34
CA PHE A 68 2.83 -5.75 -3.85
C PHE A 68 2.04 -6.46 -4.96
N ALA A 69 1.29 -5.71 -5.77
CA ALA A 69 0.49 -6.26 -6.87
C ALA A 69 1.35 -7.04 -7.87
N SER A 70 2.57 -6.58 -8.14
CA SER A 70 3.50 -7.28 -9.03
C SER A 70 3.91 -8.67 -8.50
N LYS A 71 3.97 -8.85 -7.18
CA LYS A 71 4.40 -10.09 -6.53
C LYS A 71 3.27 -11.11 -6.38
N TYR A 72 2.04 -10.63 -6.23
CA TYR A 72 0.88 -11.45 -5.93
C TYR A 72 -0.18 -11.40 -7.04
N SER A 73 0.23 -11.07 -8.27
CA SER A 73 -0.68 -10.93 -9.42
C SER A 73 -1.51 -12.18 -9.72
N SER A 74 -1.00 -13.37 -9.39
CA SER A 74 -1.69 -14.66 -9.55
C SER A 74 -2.61 -15.03 -8.39
N ASP A 75 -2.51 -14.35 -7.25
CA ASP A 75 -3.28 -14.66 -6.03
C ASP A 75 -3.75 -13.37 -5.33
N PRO A 76 -4.96 -12.89 -5.69
CA PRO A 76 -5.53 -11.67 -5.11
C PRO A 76 -5.84 -11.76 -3.61
N GLU A 77 -6.09 -12.96 -3.07
CA GLU A 77 -6.38 -13.14 -1.64
C GLU A 77 -5.10 -13.11 -0.81
N GLU A 78 -4.02 -13.74 -1.30
CA GLU A 78 -2.70 -13.60 -0.71
C GLU A 78 -2.23 -12.14 -0.79
N MET A 79 -2.48 -11.44 -1.90
CA MET A 79 -2.17 -10.02 -2.02
C MET A 79 -2.82 -9.18 -0.91
N LYS A 80 -4.12 -9.37 -0.68
CA LYS A 80 -4.86 -8.68 0.40
C LYS A 80 -4.28 -9.01 1.77
N THR A 81 -3.99 -10.28 2.02
CA THR A 81 -3.39 -10.76 3.27
C THR A 81 -2.04 -10.08 3.50
N GLN A 82 -1.20 -10.02 2.48
CA GLN A 82 0.12 -9.39 2.56
C GLN A 82 0.00 -7.90 2.79
N LEU A 83 -0.87 -7.19 2.08
CA LEU A 83 -1.11 -5.76 2.34
C LEU A 83 -1.57 -5.54 3.78
N PHE A 84 -2.53 -6.32 4.26
CA PHE A 84 -3.05 -6.23 5.63
C PHE A 84 -1.96 -6.48 6.69
N VAL A 85 -1.14 -7.52 6.54
CA VAL A 85 0.00 -7.82 7.44
C VAL A 85 1.01 -6.68 7.51
N HIS A 86 1.12 -5.88 6.45
CA HIS A 86 2.01 -4.73 6.36
C HIS A 86 1.27 -3.40 6.61
N GLY A 87 0.02 -3.44 7.10
CA GLY A 87 -0.72 -2.27 7.55
C GLY A 87 -1.42 -1.47 6.45
N LEU A 88 -1.50 -2.02 5.24
CA LEU A 88 -2.22 -1.43 4.11
C LEU A 88 -3.58 -2.09 3.97
N ASP A 89 -4.63 -1.28 3.98
CA ASP A 89 -6.00 -1.72 3.79
C ASP A 89 -6.57 -1.15 2.49
N ILE A 90 -7.38 -1.96 1.81
CA ILE A 90 -7.99 -1.60 0.53
C ILE A 90 -9.49 -1.46 0.74
N PHE A 91 -10.00 -0.27 0.49
CA PHE A 91 -11.43 0.00 0.50
C PHE A 91 -11.91 0.23 -0.94
N TYR A 92 -13.17 -0.12 -1.20
CA TYR A 92 -13.83 0.22 -2.45
C TYR A 92 -14.84 1.31 -2.15
N GLU A 93 -14.67 2.47 -2.77
CA GLU A 93 -15.69 3.51 -2.76
C GLU A 93 -16.84 3.04 -3.64
N ILE A 94 -18.00 2.82 -3.03
CA ILE A 94 -19.23 2.60 -3.76
C ILE A 94 -19.65 3.97 -4.30
N THR A 95 -19.30 4.24 -5.55
CA THR A 95 -19.83 5.42 -6.26
C THR A 95 -21.35 5.27 -6.36
N ASP A 96 -22.08 6.28 -5.87
CA ASP A 96 -23.56 6.38 -5.75
C ASP A 96 -24.32 6.26 -7.09
N SER A 97 -23.67 5.84 -8.17
CA SER A 97 -24.28 5.61 -9.48
C SER A 97 -24.94 4.23 -9.59
N LEU A 98 -25.18 3.54 -8.48
CA LEU A 98 -26.23 2.53 -8.45
C LEU A 98 -27.53 3.33 -8.34
N GLN A 99 -28.15 3.61 -9.49
CA GLN A 99 -29.56 3.98 -9.51
C GLN A 99 -30.28 3.00 -8.59
N VAL A 100 -30.70 3.50 -7.42
CA VAL A 100 -31.66 2.82 -6.57
C VAL A 100 -32.88 2.67 -7.47
N GLU A 101 -33.06 1.49 -8.07
CA GLU A 101 -34.37 1.09 -8.56
C GLU A 101 -35.26 1.09 -7.32
N ASN A 102 -36.01 2.18 -7.16
CA ASN A 102 -37.08 2.27 -6.18
C ASN A 102 -38.05 1.13 -6.50
N PHE A 103 -38.08 0.12 -5.62
CA PHE A 103 -39.10 -0.92 -5.59
C PHE A 103 -40.40 -0.37 -4.99
#